data_AF-A0A8C4YC48-F1
#
_entry.id   AF-A0A8C4YC48-F1
#
_cell.length_a   1.000
_cell.length_b   1.000
_cell.length_c   1.000
_cell.angle_alpha   90.00
_cell.angle_beta   90.00
_cell.angle_gamma   90.00
#
_symmetry.space_group_name_H-M   'P 1'
#
loop_
_entity.id
_entity.type
_entity.pdbx_description
1 polymer ?
#
loop_
_entity_poly.entity_id
_entity_poly.type
_entity_poly.pdbx_seq_one_letter_code
_entity_poly.pdbx_strand_id
1 'polypeptide(L)'
;MKIWSSEHVFGHPWDTVIKAAMRKYPNPMNPCVVGVDVIDRSLDNQGRLHSHRLLSTEWGLPSIVKAILGTSRTLTYIKEHSVVDPVEKKMELCSTNITLTNLVSVDERLVYTPHPENPEKTVLTQEAIITVKGVSLSSYLESLMANTISSNARKGRDALEWVIGKLNTEFEELTSSTRESMKSGMAAASAAEN
;
A
#
# COMPACT_ATOMS: atom_id res chain seq x y z
N MET A 1 -2.60 -1.62 -24.94
CA MET A 1 -1.86 -2.18 -23.80
C MET A 1 -0.70 -1.26 -23.53
N LYS A 2 -0.67 -0.64 -22.34
CA LYS A 2 0.38 0.30 -21.93
C LYS A 2 1.02 -0.21 -20.67
N ILE A 3 2.34 -0.28 -20.67
CA ILE A 3 3.15 -0.67 -19.51
C ILE A 3 3.69 0.62 -18.91
N TRP A 4 3.50 0.80 -17.61
CA TRP A 4 4.12 1.86 -16.83
C TRP A 4 5.01 1.21 -15.77
N SER A 5 6.22 1.72 -15.62
CA SER A 5 7.17 1.25 -14.61
C SER A 5 7.81 2.43 -13.90
N SER A 6 7.98 2.32 -12.59
CA SER A 6 8.68 3.32 -11.77
C SER A 6 9.46 2.62 -10.69
N GLU A 7 10.64 3.16 -10.40
CA GLU A 7 11.42 2.79 -9.24
C GLU A 7 11.46 3.95 -8.25
N HIS A 8 11.48 3.64 -6.96
CA HIS A 8 11.64 4.61 -5.90
C HIS A 8 12.45 4.01 -4.74
N VAL A 9 13.28 4.82 -4.10
CA VAL A 9 14.07 4.41 -2.93
C VAL A 9 13.58 5.16 -1.70
N PHE A 10 13.04 4.42 -0.74
CA PHE A 10 12.70 4.93 0.58
C PHE A 10 13.94 5.01 1.46
N GLY A 11 14.08 6.11 2.20
CA GLY A 11 15.15 6.32 3.18
C GLY A 11 14.94 5.59 4.51
N HIS A 12 14.25 4.45 4.48
CA HIS A 12 13.85 3.69 5.66
C HIS A 12 14.13 2.18 5.47
N PRO A 13 14.42 1.45 6.55
CA PRO A 13 14.70 0.02 6.50
C PRO A 13 13.45 -0.75 6.09
N TRP A 14 13.66 -1.89 5.44
CA TRP A 14 12.61 -2.72 4.84
C TRP A 14 11.50 -3.08 5.84
N ASP A 15 11.87 -3.47 7.06
CA ASP A 15 10.92 -3.85 8.11
C ASP A 15 9.93 -2.72 8.45
N THR A 16 10.39 -1.47 8.46
CA THR A 16 9.55 -0.30 8.72
C THR A 16 8.64 -0.01 7.55
N VAL A 17 9.16 -0.09 6.32
CA VAL A 17 8.38 0.14 5.10
C VAL A 17 7.28 -0.89 4.94
N ILE A 18 7.54 -2.18 5.21
CA ILE A 18 6.52 -3.23 5.12
C ILE A 18 5.43 -3.05 6.18
N LYS A 19 5.79 -2.71 7.42
CA LYS A 19 4.82 -2.39 8.48
C LYS A 19 3.92 -1.22 8.08
N ALA A 20 4.52 -0.17 7.50
CA ALA A 20 3.78 0.97 6.99
C ALA A 20 2.87 0.59 5.81
N ALA A 21 3.34 -0.23 4.87
CA ALA A 21 2.56 -0.72 3.74
C ALA A 21 1.34 -1.53 4.18
N MET A 22 1.46 -2.33 5.24
CA MET A 22 0.34 -3.08 5.81
C MET A 22 -0.70 -2.19 6.50
N ARG A 23 -0.30 -1.01 6.98
CA ARG A 23 -1.15 -0.01 7.66
C ARG A 23 -1.39 1.24 6.81
N LYS A 24 -1.19 1.14 5.49
CA LYS A 24 -1.24 2.29 4.57
C LYS A 24 -2.58 3.03 4.62
N TYR A 25 -3.68 2.33 4.90
CA TYR A 25 -5.02 2.91 4.94
C TYR A 25 -5.61 2.85 6.35
N PRO A 26 -6.39 3.87 6.75
CA PRO A 26 -6.68 5.10 6.02
C PRO A 26 -5.49 6.10 6.00
N ASN A 27 -5.39 6.93 4.96
CA ASN A 27 -4.41 8.03 4.88
C ASN A 27 -5.02 9.26 4.17
N PRO A 28 -4.54 10.49 4.50
CA PRO A 28 -5.07 11.72 3.93
C PRO A 28 -4.77 11.89 2.42
N MET A 29 -3.78 11.21 1.88
CA MET A 29 -3.37 11.35 0.47
C MET A 29 -4.31 10.61 -0.49
N ASN A 30 -4.99 9.56 -0.01
CA ASN A 30 -5.90 8.72 -0.79
C ASN A 30 -7.28 8.63 -0.12
N PRO A 31 -8.04 9.74 -0.05
CA PRO A 31 -9.36 9.75 0.58
C PRO A 31 -10.39 8.91 -0.20
N CYS A 32 -10.11 8.59 -1.46
CA CYS A 32 -10.99 7.77 -2.29
C CYS A 32 -11.05 6.30 -1.81
N VAL A 33 -10.10 5.83 -0.99
CA VAL A 33 -10.14 4.47 -0.44
C VAL A 33 -11.00 4.49 0.83
N VAL A 34 -12.24 4.04 0.69
CA VAL A 34 -13.26 4.11 1.75
C VAL A 34 -13.26 2.90 2.68
N GLY A 35 -12.74 1.76 2.21
CA GLY A 35 -12.68 0.53 3.01
C GLY A 35 -11.59 -0.42 2.53
N VAL A 36 -11.01 -1.14 3.49
CA VAL A 36 -10.00 -2.19 3.24
C VAL A 36 -10.32 -3.37 4.16
N ASP A 37 -10.66 -4.50 3.56
CA ASP A 37 -10.97 -5.72 4.29
C ASP A 37 -9.91 -6.79 3.99
N VAL A 38 -9.48 -7.52 5.02
CA VAL A 38 -8.63 -8.70 4.85
C VAL A 38 -9.55 -9.90 4.72
N ILE A 39 -9.59 -10.50 3.53
CA ILE A 39 -10.46 -11.62 3.21
C ILE A 39 -9.86 -12.94 3.70
N ASP A 40 -8.56 -13.09 3.49
CA ASP A 40 -7.80 -14.26 3.94
C ASP A 40 -6.38 -13.86 4.30
N ARG A 41 -5.82 -14.55 5.28
CA ARG A 41 -4.41 -14.42 5.66
C ARG A 41 -3.91 -15.78 6.13
N SER A 42 -2.89 -16.27 5.46
CA SER A 42 -2.31 -17.58 5.70
C SER A 42 -0.79 -17.54 5.62
N LEU A 43 -0.16 -18.49 6.29
CA LEU A 43 1.28 -18.76 6.18
C LEU A 43 1.45 -19.97 5.26
N ASP A 44 2.40 -19.89 4.33
CA ASP A 44 2.77 -21.05 3.55
C ASP A 44 3.78 -21.95 4.28
N ASN A 45 4.09 -23.09 3.67
CA ASN A 45 5.03 -24.07 4.22
C ASN A 45 6.46 -23.52 4.34
N GLN A 46 6.79 -22.44 3.63
CA GLN A 46 8.06 -21.75 3.68
C GLN A 46 8.08 -20.62 4.74
N GLY A 47 6.97 -20.36 5.42
CA GLY A 47 6.84 -19.30 6.42
C GLY A 47 6.57 -17.91 5.83
N ARG A 48 6.20 -17.81 4.55
CA ARG A 48 5.84 -16.55 3.90
C ARG A 48 4.38 -16.22 4.19
N LEU A 49 4.10 -14.95 4.45
CA LEU A 49 2.77 -14.46 4.78
C LEU A 49 2.03 -14.08 3.50
N HIS A 50 0.97 -14.82 3.20
CA HIS A 50 0.02 -14.51 2.13
C HIS A 50 -1.14 -13.73 2.73
N SER A 51 -1.55 -12.65 2.08
CA SER A 51 -2.70 -11.86 2.49
C SER A 51 -3.51 -11.45 1.27
N HIS A 52 -4.80 -11.75 1.32
CA HIS A 52 -5.79 -11.32 0.34
C HIS A 52 -6.60 -10.17 0.93
N ARG A 53 -6.57 -9.02 0.27
CA ARG A 53 -7.32 -7.84 0.67
C ARG A 53 -8.31 -7.42 -0.41
N LEU A 54 -9.44 -6.89 0.02
CA LEU A 54 -10.43 -6.24 -0.82
C LEU A 54 -10.43 -4.75 -0.49
N LEU A 55 -10.15 -3.93 -1.48
CA LEU A 55 -10.17 -2.48 -1.35
C LEU A 55 -11.44 -1.95 -2.03
N SER A 56 -12.18 -1.14 -1.29
CA SER A 56 -13.34 -0.41 -1.76
C SER A 56 -12.93 1.03 -2.01
N THR A 57 -13.10 1.49 -3.25
CA THR A 57 -12.68 2.83 -3.68
C THR A 57 -13.82 3.58 -4.33
N GLU A 58 -14.06 4.80 -3.90
CA GLU A 58 -15.07 5.67 -4.46
C GLU A 58 -14.42 6.75 -5.34
N TRP A 59 -14.70 6.70 -6.64
CA TRP A 59 -14.15 7.65 -7.60
C TRP A 59 -15.19 8.68 -8.03
N GLY A 60 -14.81 9.96 -7.95
CA GLY A 60 -15.49 11.05 -8.62
C GLY A 60 -15.24 11.02 -10.13
N LEU A 61 -15.78 10.01 -10.83
CA LEU A 61 -15.60 9.89 -12.28
C LEU A 61 -16.25 11.09 -13.00
N PRO A 62 -15.54 11.76 -13.95
CA PRO A 62 -16.15 12.79 -14.78
C PRO A 62 -17.37 12.28 -15.53
N SER A 63 -18.35 13.14 -15.80
CA SER A 63 -19.63 12.75 -16.42
C SER A 63 -19.47 12.03 -17.77
N ILE A 64 -18.46 12.41 -18.56
CA ILE A 64 -18.10 11.72 -19.81
C ILE A 64 -17.70 10.26 -19.55
N VAL A 65 -16.91 10.01 -18.51
CA VAL A 65 -16.45 8.67 -18.16
C VAL A 65 -17.62 7.85 -17.62
N LYS A 66 -18.51 8.43 -16.81
CA LYS A 66 -19.76 7.78 -16.37
C LYS A 66 -20.66 7.40 -17.55
N ALA A 67 -20.79 8.30 -18.54
CA ALA A 67 -21.57 8.05 -19.75
C ALA A 67 -20.97 6.91 -20.61
N ILE A 68 -19.64 6.88 -20.77
CA ILE A 68 -18.94 5.81 -21.50
C ILE A 68 -19.04 4.47 -20.76
N LEU A 69 -18.89 4.47 -19.44
CA LEU A 69 -18.95 3.26 -18.62
C LEU A 69 -20.39 2.77 -18.38
N GLY A 70 -21.40 3.56 -18.74
CA GLY A 70 -22.82 3.22 -18.57
C GLY A 70 -23.23 2.97 -17.11
N THR A 71 -22.48 3.52 -16.15
CA THR A 71 -22.69 3.27 -14.71
C THR A 71 -22.78 4.57 -13.93
N SER A 72 -23.80 4.66 -13.07
CA SER A 72 -23.92 5.69 -12.04
C SER A 72 -23.15 5.34 -10.77
N ARG A 73 -22.67 4.10 -10.63
CA ARG A 73 -21.96 3.63 -9.44
C ARG A 73 -20.54 4.19 -9.43
N THR A 74 -20.22 4.93 -8.36
CA THR A 74 -18.90 5.51 -8.09
C THR A 74 -17.99 4.55 -7.32
N LEU A 75 -18.56 3.50 -6.72
CA LEU A 75 -17.84 2.50 -5.93
C LEU A 75 -17.26 1.40 -6.81
N THR A 76 -15.95 1.22 -6.73
CA THR A 76 -15.17 0.21 -7.43
C THR A 76 -14.39 -0.65 -6.45
N TYR A 77 -14.23 -1.92 -6.82
CA TYR A 77 -13.54 -2.90 -5.97
C TYR A 77 -12.25 -3.35 -6.61
N ILE A 78 -11.21 -3.47 -5.79
CA ILE A 78 -9.87 -3.91 -6.18
C ILE A 78 -9.50 -5.10 -5.31
N LYS A 79 -9.08 -6.19 -5.94
CA LYS A 79 -8.47 -7.33 -5.28
C LYS A 79 -6.99 -7.05 -5.16
N GLU A 80 -6.47 -7.25 -3.96
CA GLU A 80 -5.04 -7.16 -3.70
C GLU A 80 -4.56 -8.48 -3.08
N HIS A 81 -3.40 -8.93 -3.53
CA HIS A 81 -2.72 -10.10 -3.01
C HIS A 81 -1.29 -9.73 -2.68
N SER A 82 -0.89 -9.90 -1.42
CA SER A 82 0.48 -9.63 -0.97
C SER A 82 1.13 -10.87 -0.40
N VAL A 83 2.41 -11.07 -0.75
CA VAL A 83 3.27 -12.12 -0.21
C VAL A 83 4.46 -11.46 0.46
N VAL A 84 4.69 -11.76 1.73
CA VAL A 84 5.86 -11.26 2.49
C VAL A 84 6.75 -12.44 2.84
N ASP A 85 7.98 -12.39 2.34
CA ASP A 85 9.06 -13.31 2.69
C ASP A 85 9.99 -12.64 3.71
N PRO A 86 9.99 -13.09 4.98
CA PRO A 86 10.87 -12.54 6.02
C PRO A 86 12.33 -12.98 5.89
N VAL A 87 12.61 -14.09 5.20
CA VAL A 87 13.96 -14.65 5.04
C VAL A 87 14.68 -13.92 3.91
N GLU A 88 14.04 -13.80 2.74
CA GLU A 88 14.59 -13.05 1.61
C GLU A 88 14.41 -11.53 1.77
N LYS A 89 13.67 -11.07 2.79
CA LYS A 89 13.26 -9.67 2.98
C LYS A 89 12.65 -9.10 1.71
N LYS A 90 11.63 -9.78 1.19
CA LYS A 90 10.94 -9.38 -0.03
C LYS A 90 9.44 -9.32 0.21
N MET A 91 8.82 -8.22 -0.17
CA MET A 91 7.37 -8.13 -0.22
C MET A 91 6.94 -7.90 -1.67
N GLU A 92 6.07 -8.76 -2.17
CA GLU A 92 5.41 -8.59 -3.46
C GLU A 92 3.93 -8.33 -3.24
N LEU A 93 3.37 -7.38 -3.98
CA LEU A 93 1.97 -6.99 -3.89
C LEU A 93 1.42 -6.83 -5.31
N CYS A 94 0.38 -7.59 -5.59
CA CYS A 94 -0.32 -7.58 -6.88
C CYS A 94 -1.75 -7.10 -6.67
N SER A 95 -2.15 -6.07 -7.41
CA SER A 95 -3.47 -5.46 -7.34
C SER A 95 -4.15 -5.51 -8.71
N THR A 96 -5.38 -6.00 -8.74
CA THR A 96 -6.21 -6.07 -9.95
C THR A 96 -7.61 -5.54 -9.66
N ASN A 97 -8.16 -4.71 -10.54
CA ASN A 97 -9.54 -4.26 -10.40
C ASN A 97 -10.53 -5.43 -10.66
N ILE A 98 -11.57 -5.53 -9.83
CA ILE A 98 -12.65 -6.51 -10.02
C ILE A 98 -13.78 -5.89 -10.85
N THR A 99 -14.14 -4.65 -10.51
CA THR A 99 -15.17 -3.88 -11.21
C THR A 99 -14.65 -3.31 -12.52
N LEU A 100 -15.50 -3.22 -13.54
CA LEU A 100 -15.21 -2.63 -14.85
C LEU A 100 -14.16 -3.37 -15.70
N THR A 101 -13.82 -4.62 -15.35
CA THR A 101 -12.88 -5.48 -16.10
C THR A 101 -13.29 -5.77 -17.53
N ASN A 102 -14.58 -5.63 -17.85
CA ASN A 102 -15.12 -5.70 -19.20
C ASN A 102 -14.68 -4.51 -20.09
N LEU A 103 -14.31 -3.39 -19.49
CA LEU A 103 -13.91 -2.15 -20.18
C LEU A 103 -12.42 -1.86 -19.99
N VAL A 104 -11.94 -1.91 -18.75
CA VAL A 104 -10.55 -1.61 -18.39
C VAL A 104 -10.07 -2.63 -17.35
N SER A 105 -8.94 -3.28 -17.62
CA SER A 105 -8.18 -4.07 -16.65
C SER A 105 -6.91 -3.31 -16.31
N VAL A 106 -6.65 -3.15 -15.02
CA VAL A 106 -5.41 -2.60 -14.47
C VAL A 106 -4.83 -3.66 -13.55
N ASP A 107 -3.64 -4.11 -13.91
CA ASP A 107 -2.86 -5.06 -13.13
C ASP A 107 -1.60 -4.34 -12.65
N GLU A 108 -1.51 -4.08 -11.36
CA GLU A 108 -0.39 -3.39 -10.73
C GLU A 108 0.43 -4.39 -9.90
N ARG A 109 1.75 -4.32 -10.01
CA ARG A 109 2.71 -5.16 -9.29
C ARG A 109 3.74 -4.29 -8.61
N LEU A 110 3.85 -4.42 -7.30
CA LEU A 110 4.81 -3.70 -6.47
C LEU A 110 5.74 -4.72 -5.81
N VAL A 111 7.04 -4.44 -5.84
CA VAL A 111 8.06 -5.26 -5.19
C VAL A 111 8.90 -4.38 -4.29
N TYR A 112 8.98 -4.73 -3.01
CA TYR A 112 9.78 -4.07 -2.00
C TYR A 112 10.94 -4.96 -1.58
N THR A 113 12.17 -4.48 -1.76
CA THR A 113 13.41 -5.18 -1.38
C THR A 113 14.37 -4.21 -0.69
N PRO A 114 15.22 -4.67 0.23
CA PRO A 114 16.34 -3.87 0.74
C PRO A 114 17.22 -3.37 -0.41
N HIS A 115 17.79 -2.18 -0.25
CA HIS A 115 18.74 -1.65 -1.23
C HIS A 115 20.03 -2.48 -1.19
N PRO A 116 20.56 -2.92 -2.35
CA PRO A 116 21.70 -3.85 -2.41
C PRO A 116 22.96 -3.30 -1.73
N GLU A 117 23.18 -1.99 -1.81
CA GLU A 117 24.35 -1.33 -1.21
C GLU A 117 24.09 -0.78 0.21
N ASN A 118 22.82 -0.61 0.62
CA ASN A 118 22.49 0.05 1.88
C ASN A 118 21.24 -0.57 2.53
N PRO A 119 21.40 -1.51 3.46
CA PRO A 119 20.29 -2.20 4.12
C PRO A 119 19.29 -1.29 4.85
N GLU A 120 19.68 -0.05 5.19
CA GLU A 120 18.81 0.95 5.82
C GLU A 120 17.86 1.64 4.83
N LYS A 121 17.92 1.28 3.55
CA LYS A 121 17.04 1.80 2.50
C LYS A 121 16.25 0.68 1.86
N THR A 122 15.07 1.03 1.35
CA THR A 122 14.18 0.08 0.67
C THR A 122 13.92 0.53 -0.76
N VAL A 123 14.16 -0.36 -1.71
CA VAL A 123 13.81 -0.15 -3.12
C VAL A 123 12.39 -0.65 -3.33
N LEU A 124 11.56 0.21 -3.95
CA LEU A 124 10.24 -0.12 -4.45
C LEU A 124 10.26 -0.07 -5.97
N THR A 125 10.02 -1.21 -6.59
CA THR A 125 9.75 -1.31 -8.02
C THR A 125 8.25 -1.44 -8.23
N GLN A 126 7.67 -0.55 -9.03
CA GLN A 126 6.24 -0.53 -9.37
C GLN A 126 6.09 -0.75 -10.86
N GLU A 127 5.20 -1.65 -11.23
CA GLU A 127 4.81 -1.92 -12.61
C GLU A 127 3.29 -1.92 -12.71
N ALA A 128 2.75 -1.35 -13.78
CA ALA A 128 1.33 -1.36 -14.04
C ALA A 128 1.06 -1.66 -15.51
N ILE A 129 0.16 -2.60 -15.75
CA ILE A 129 -0.31 -2.99 -17.07
C ILE A 129 -1.75 -2.53 -17.21
N ILE A 130 -1.99 -1.66 -18.19
CA ILE A 130 -3.33 -1.14 -18.50
C ILE A 130 -3.81 -1.77 -19.80
N THR A 131 -4.96 -2.43 -19.73
CA THR A 131 -5.62 -3.05 -20.88
C THR A 131 -7.02 -2.47 -21.02
N VAL A 132 -7.25 -1.73 -22.10
CA VAL A 132 -8.57 -1.20 -22.46
C VAL A 132 -9.19 -2.08 -23.55
N LYS A 133 -10.45 -2.48 -23.36
CA LYS A 133 -11.18 -3.40 -24.25
C LYS A 133 -12.42 -2.73 -24.84
N GLY A 134 -12.67 -2.93 -26.14
CA GLY A 134 -13.98 -2.72 -26.75
C GLY A 134 -14.46 -1.26 -26.93
N VAL A 135 -13.60 -0.26 -26.76
CA VAL A 135 -13.98 1.17 -26.90
C VAL A 135 -13.15 1.88 -27.97
N SER A 136 -13.83 2.63 -28.84
CA SER A 136 -13.22 3.43 -29.93
C SER A 136 -12.38 4.62 -29.43
N LEU A 137 -12.50 4.98 -28.15
CA LEU A 137 -11.73 6.03 -27.47
C LEU A 137 -10.58 5.48 -26.62
N SER A 138 -10.02 4.33 -27.01
CA SER A 138 -8.99 3.60 -26.25
C SER A 138 -7.81 4.50 -25.86
N SER A 139 -7.30 5.34 -26.77
CA SER A 139 -6.14 6.21 -26.52
C SER A 139 -6.40 7.29 -25.46
N TYR A 140 -7.59 7.86 -25.42
CA TYR A 140 -7.97 8.88 -24.42
C TYR A 140 -8.10 8.25 -23.03
N LEU A 141 -8.79 7.11 -22.94
CA LEU A 141 -8.93 6.37 -21.68
C LEU A 141 -7.57 5.83 -21.19
N GLU A 142 -6.74 5.29 -22.08
CA GLU A 142 -5.38 4.85 -21.73
C GLU A 142 -4.53 6.02 -21.19
N SER A 143 -4.67 7.22 -21.77
CA SER A 143 -3.94 8.41 -21.30
C SER A 143 -4.45 8.90 -19.95
N LEU A 144 -5.78 8.94 -19.76
CA LEU A 144 -6.38 9.26 -18.46
C LEU A 144 -5.93 8.27 -17.38
N MET A 145 -6.01 6.97 -17.66
CA MET A 145 -5.60 5.93 -16.71
C MET A 145 -4.11 5.99 -16.40
N ALA A 146 -3.25 6.22 -17.39
CA ALA A 146 -1.81 6.40 -17.14
C ALA A 146 -1.52 7.60 -16.23
N ASN A 147 -2.21 8.72 -16.44
CA ASN A 147 -2.09 9.90 -15.58
C ASN A 147 -2.59 9.62 -14.15
N THR A 148 -3.70 8.87 -14.01
CA THR A 148 -4.22 8.46 -12.71
C THR A 148 -3.25 7.53 -11.99
N ILE A 149 -2.65 6.56 -12.66
CA ILE A 149 -1.66 5.66 -12.07
C ILE A 149 -0.41 6.41 -11.63
N SER A 150 0.12 7.31 -12.46
CA SER A 150 1.24 8.17 -12.08
C SER A 150 0.93 9.03 -10.84
N SER A 151 -0.27 9.62 -10.78
CA SER A 151 -0.74 10.37 -9.61
C SER A 151 -0.87 9.48 -8.38
N ASN A 152 -1.44 8.29 -8.52
CA ASN A 152 -1.62 7.32 -7.44
C ASN A 152 -0.29 6.78 -6.92
N ALA A 153 0.70 6.57 -7.79
CA ALA A 153 2.05 6.17 -7.38
C ALA A 153 2.70 7.25 -6.49
N ARG A 154 2.59 8.52 -6.87
CA ARG A 154 3.07 9.64 -6.03
C ARG A 154 2.34 9.69 -4.69
N LYS A 155 1.00 9.65 -4.71
CA LYS A 155 0.20 9.61 -3.47
C LYS A 155 0.51 8.40 -2.60
N GLY A 156 0.85 7.26 -3.22
CA GLY A 156 1.24 6.04 -2.54
C GLY A 156 2.55 6.20 -1.77
N ARG A 157 3.54 6.88 -2.36
CA ARG A 157 4.80 7.23 -1.69
C ARG A 157 4.58 8.21 -0.54
N ASP A 158 3.84 9.29 -0.78
CA ASP A 158 3.55 10.31 0.23
C ASP A 158 2.75 9.70 1.41
N ALA A 159 1.83 8.78 1.13
CA ALA A 159 1.08 8.06 2.16
C ALA A 159 1.98 7.15 3.00
N LEU A 160 2.92 6.44 2.37
CA LEU A 160 3.86 5.58 3.09
C LEU A 160 4.75 6.39 4.02
N GLU A 161 5.34 7.49 3.56
CA GLU A 161 6.14 8.39 4.39
C GLU A 161 5.35 8.93 5.58
N TRP A 162 4.08 9.32 5.36
CA TRP A 162 3.21 9.77 6.45
C TRP A 162 2.96 8.68 7.50
N VAL A 163 2.69 7.43 7.05
CA VAL A 163 2.49 6.30 7.98
C VAL A 163 3.78 5.95 8.71
N ILE A 164 4.93 6.01 8.06
CA ILE A 164 6.23 5.77 8.70
C ILE A 164 6.49 6.81 9.79
N GLY A 165 6.23 8.10 9.52
CA GLY A 165 6.32 9.16 10.51
C GLY A 165 5.45 8.86 11.74
N LYS A 166 4.20 8.42 11.52
CA LYS A 166 3.29 8.04 12.61
C LYS A 166 3.81 6.83 13.42
N LEU A 167 4.33 5.81 12.75
CA LEU A 167 4.90 4.63 13.42
C LEU A 167 6.11 4.98 14.29
N ASN A 168 6.96 5.92 13.85
CA ASN A 168 8.10 6.37 14.63
C ASN A 168 7.65 7.12 15.89
N THR A 169 6.64 7.99 15.78
CA THR A 169 6.05 8.67 16.95
C THR A 169 5.44 7.68 17.94
N GLU A 170 4.66 6.70 17.47
CA GLU A 170 4.08 5.64 18.33
C GLU A 170 5.19 4.84 19.05
N PHE A 171 6.30 4.56 18.37
CA PHE A 171 7.44 3.88 18.97
C PHE A 171 8.10 4.73 20.06
N GLU A 172 8.36 6.01 19.80
CA GLU A 172 8.92 6.94 20.79
C GLU A 172 8.05 7.05 22.04
N GLU A 173 6.73 7.14 21.89
CA GLU A 173 5.75 7.19 22.98
C GLU A 173 5.73 5.90 23.81
N LEU A 174 5.80 4.72 23.17
CA LEU A 174 5.93 3.45 23.90
C LEU A 174 7.24 3.40 24.70
N THR A 175 8.33 3.91 24.11
CA THR A 175 9.66 3.86 24.73
C THR A 175 9.74 4.81 25.94
N SER A 176 9.13 5.99 25.85
CA SER A 176 9.04 6.94 26.97
C SER A 176 8.17 6.38 28.11
N SER A 177 6.99 5.84 27.81
CA SER A 177 6.10 5.20 28.79
C SER A 177 6.76 4.01 29.50
N THR A 178 7.47 3.17 28.76
CA THR A 178 8.19 2.02 29.34
C THR A 178 9.33 2.48 30.25
N ARG A 179 10.06 3.53 29.83
CA ARG A 179 11.14 4.11 30.63
C ARG A 179 10.62 4.76 31.92
N GLU A 180 9.47 5.41 31.88
CA GLU A 180 8.80 5.96 33.07
C GLU A 180 8.33 4.84 34.01
N SER A 181 7.74 3.78 33.47
CA SER A 181 7.29 2.61 34.25
C SER A 181 8.47 1.91 34.93
N MET A 182 9.60 1.74 34.23
CA MET A 182 10.82 1.16 34.80
C MET A 182 11.42 2.04 35.91
N LYS A 183 11.46 3.36 35.72
CA LYS A 183 11.92 4.30 36.76
C LYS A 183 11.04 4.25 38.02
N SER A 184 9.72 4.20 37.85
CA SER A 184 8.78 4.08 38.96
C SER A 184 8.94 2.75 39.71
N GLY A 185 9.09 1.63 38.98
CA GLY A 185 9.32 0.31 39.56
C GLY A 185 10.64 0.21 40.34
N MET A 186 11.73 0.79 39.82
CA MET A 186 13.03 0.81 40.53
C MET A 186 12.99 1.67 41.80
N ALA A 187 12.30 2.83 41.77
CA ALA A 187 12.14 3.67 42.96
C ALA A 187 11.31 2.99 44.06
N ALA A 188 10.27 2.24 43.69
CA ALA A 188 9.47 1.46 44.62
C ALA A 188 10.24 0.30 45.25
N ALA A 189 11.09 -0.39 44.47
CA ALA A 189 11.94 -1.47 44.96
C ALA A 189 13.00 -0.95 45.95
N SER A 190 13.65 0.19 45.67
CA SER A 190 14.63 0.79 46.59
C SER A 190 14.03 1.32 47.90
N ALA A 191 12.73 1.61 47.92
CA ALA A 191 12.03 2.07 49.12
C ALA A 191 11.58 0.91 50.02
N ALA A 192 11.51 -0.32 49.50
CA ALA A 192 11.11 -1.52 50.24
C ALA A 192 12.29 -2.23 50.94
N GLU A 193 13.53 -1.88 50.59
CA GLU A 193 14.76 -2.46 51.17
C GLU A 193 15.35 -1.65 52.34
N ASN A 194 14.70 -0.55 52.76
CA ASN A 194 15.10 0.28 53.91
C ASN A 194 14.14 0.16 55.09
#